data_AF-A0A6I7WP96-F1
#
_entry.id   AF-A0A6I7WP96-F1
#
_cell.length_a   1.000
_cell.length_b   1.000
_cell.length_c   1.000
_cell.angle_alpha   90.00
_cell.angle_beta   90.00
_cell.angle_gamma   90.00
#
_symmetry.space_group_name_H-M   'P 1'
#
loop_
_entity.id
_entity.type
_entity.pdbx_description
1 polymer ?
#
loop_
_entity_poly.entity_id
_entity_poly.type
_entity_poly.pdbx_seq_one_letter_code
_entity_poly.pdbx_strand_id
1 'polypeptide(L)'
;MKLQFKQQGYQSDATQAVADCFAGQTKGHRKEITERTELLVHEIFANKKFDLNDKELIKNVQALQKEQGLNTSKQLETLDGTPNFSIEMETGTGKTYVYTKTMFELNKKYGWSKFIIMVPSVAIREGVHKSLEITADHFQDLYGKKIRFSIYYYGAIGCNPNIKSFANTANIEVLIMNYQAFNAKKKDKEIRGESARKIYQKLDALQSERPIDIISRARPILIIDEPQRFGKSESLFKEFNPLCVLRYSATHKKDKKYNEVYRLDAIDAYNQKLVKKIKVKGIEVLGNSGTNSYLFLDAVNIHPKRYPTASLEFEIKQKTGIKKVLRKITETDNLLNLSNELKQYQGFIVKEINGLHNTVSFTNGITIGVGQSIGEVDEQHIRRIQIRETI
;
A
#
# COMPACT_ATOMS: atom_id res chain seq x y z
N MET A 1 -15.55 -14.93 15.83
CA MET A 1 -14.54 -14.06 16.49
C MET A 1 -14.96 -12.61 16.28
N LYS A 2 -15.23 -11.84 17.33
CA LYS A 2 -15.47 -10.39 17.21
C LYS A 2 -14.12 -9.68 17.31
N LEU A 3 -13.79 -8.87 16.31
CA LEU A 3 -12.57 -8.05 16.34
C LEU A 3 -12.78 -6.87 17.28
N GLN A 4 -11.79 -6.61 18.14
CA GLN A 4 -11.77 -5.42 19.00
C GLN A 4 -10.88 -4.37 18.35
N PHE A 5 -11.46 -3.19 18.07
CA PHE A 5 -10.75 -2.08 17.48
C PHE A 5 -10.24 -1.14 18.58
N LYS A 6 -8.94 -0.84 18.55
CA LYS A 6 -8.32 0.14 19.44
C LYS A 6 -8.08 1.44 18.66
N GLN A 7 -8.48 2.56 19.24
CA GLN A 7 -8.11 3.86 18.70
C GLN A 7 -6.64 4.15 18.97
N GLN A 8 -5.88 4.47 17.94
CA GLN A 8 -4.48 4.88 18.08
C GLN A 8 -4.35 6.40 17.90
N GLY A 9 -3.42 7.03 18.64
CA GLY A 9 -3.20 8.48 18.62
C GLY A 9 -2.89 8.98 17.21
N TYR A 10 -1.85 8.43 16.59
CA TYR A 10 -1.42 8.79 15.24
C TYR A 10 -2.52 8.66 14.17
N GLN A 11 -3.46 7.72 14.33
CA GLN A 11 -4.61 7.59 13.42
C GLN A 11 -5.60 8.75 13.57
N SER A 12 -5.77 9.22 14.81
CA SER A 12 -6.60 10.39 15.11
C SER A 12 -5.91 11.66 14.62
N ASP A 13 -4.60 11.78 14.80
CA ASP A 13 -3.81 12.92 14.33
C ASP A 13 -3.89 13.06 12.81
N ALA A 14 -3.69 11.94 12.08
CA ALA A 14 -3.82 11.92 10.62
C ALA A 14 -5.22 12.33 10.14
N THR A 15 -6.27 11.80 10.77
CA THR A 15 -7.65 12.19 10.47
C THR A 15 -7.89 13.68 10.75
N GLN A 16 -7.39 14.16 11.89
CA GLN A 16 -7.62 15.51 12.35
C GLN A 16 -6.90 16.53 11.47
N ALA A 17 -5.66 16.24 11.05
CA ALA A 17 -4.92 17.05 10.10
C ALA A 17 -5.71 17.29 8.80
N VAL A 18 -6.36 16.25 8.24
CA VAL A 18 -7.20 16.41 7.05
C VAL A 18 -8.42 17.28 7.34
N ALA A 19 -9.07 17.08 8.49
CA ALA A 19 -10.26 17.86 8.84
C ALA A 19 -9.92 19.34 9.07
N ASP A 20 -8.76 19.66 9.63
CA ASP A 20 -8.34 21.03 9.95
C ASP A 20 -7.87 21.83 8.74
N CYS A 21 -7.55 21.17 7.61
CA CYS A 21 -7.38 21.86 6.32
C CYS A 21 -8.58 22.76 5.98
N PHE A 22 -9.78 22.36 6.42
CA PHE A 22 -11.04 23.02 6.11
C PHE A 22 -11.59 23.81 7.30
N ALA A 23 -10.77 24.12 8.31
CA ALA A 23 -11.19 24.92 9.45
C ALA A 23 -11.79 26.26 8.99
N GLY A 24 -12.97 26.62 9.53
CA GLY A 24 -13.76 27.78 9.11
C GLY A 24 -14.86 27.46 8.08
N GLN A 25 -14.87 26.27 7.47
CA GLN A 25 -15.95 25.82 6.60
C GLN A 25 -17.25 25.66 7.40
N THR A 26 -18.36 26.23 6.90
CA THR A 26 -19.65 26.05 7.57
C THR A 26 -20.26 24.68 7.26
N LYS A 27 -20.95 24.12 8.26
CA LYS A 27 -21.62 22.83 8.16
C LYS A 27 -22.88 22.93 7.31
N GLY A 28 -23.03 22.04 6.34
CA GLY A 28 -24.27 21.95 5.57
C GLY A 28 -24.24 20.88 4.49
N HIS A 29 -25.41 20.65 3.90
CA HIS A 29 -25.56 19.86 2.68
C HIS A 29 -26.22 20.74 1.62
N ARG A 30 -25.93 20.46 0.35
CA ARG A 30 -26.61 21.14 -0.76
C ARG A 30 -27.60 20.18 -1.40
N LYS A 31 -28.82 20.64 -1.58
CA LYS A 31 -29.75 20.01 -2.51
C LYS A 31 -29.65 20.70 -3.86
N GLU A 32 -29.40 19.93 -4.91
CA GLU A 32 -29.38 20.45 -6.29
C GLU A 32 -30.66 20.00 -6.98
N ILE A 33 -31.39 20.95 -7.55
CA ILE A 33 -32.57 20.68 -8.38
C ILE A 33 -32.06 20.23 -9.74
N THR A 34 -32.36 19.00 -10.12
CA THR A 34 -31.93 18.40 -11.39
C THR A 34 -32.99 18.54 -12.47
N GLU A 35 -34.26 18.54 -12.09
CA GLU A 35 -35.38 18.71 -13.00
C GLU A 35 -36.55 19.34 -12.25
N ARG A 36 -37.28 20.23 -12.94
CA ARG A 36 -38.49 20.86 -12.42
C ARG A 36 -39.57 20.78 -13.47
N THR A 37 -40.54 19.91 -13.23
CA THR A 37 -41.81 19.89 -13.97
C THR A 37 -42.87 20.61 -13.14
N GLU A 38 -44.04 20.91 -13.73
CA GLU A 38 -45.16 21.56 -13.02
C GLU A 38 -45.63 20.76 -11.79
N LEU A 39 -45.37 19.45 -11.74
CA LEU A 39 -45.84 18.51 -10.70
C LEU A 39 -44.73 17.91 -9.82
N LEU A 40 -43.46 17.92 -10.26
CA LEU A 40 -42.35 17.25 -9.57
C LEU A 40 -41.04 18.04 -9.66
N VAL A 41 -40.40 18.21 -8.51
CA VAL A 41 -39.01 18.70 -8.38
C VAL A 41 -38.12 17.52 -8.03
N HIS A 42 -37.19 17.17 -8.93
CA HIS A 42 -36.16 16.19 -8.63
C HIS A 42 -34.97 16.88 -7.95
N GLU A 43 -34.71 16.53 -6.70
CA GLU A 43 -33.57 17.02 -5.91
C GLU A 43 -32.56 15.90 -5.68
N ILE A 44 -31.27 16.23 -5.78
CA ILE A 44 -30.18 15.36 -5.34
C ILE A 44 -29.39 16.00 -4.20
N PHE A 45 -28.77 15.16 -3.37
CA PHE A 45 -27.84 15.58 -2.33
C PHE A 45 -26.41 15.64 -2.86
N ALA A 46 -25.80 16.81 -2.74
CA ALA A 46 -24.42 17.07 -3.10
C ALA A 46 -23.65 17.64 -1.91
N ASN A 47 -22.33 17.41 -1.89
CA ASN A 47 -21.48 18.09 -0.93
C ASN A 47 -21.53 19.61 -1.16
N LYS A 48 -21.67 20.38 -0.06
CA LYS A 48 -21.59 21.83 -0.09
C LYS A 48 -20.21 22.26 -0.59
N LYS A 49 -20.14 23.27 -1.46
CA LYS A 49 -18.87 23.87 -1.90
C LYS A 49 -18.15 24.53 -0.73
N PHE A 50 -16.84 24.76 -0.89
CA PHE A 50 -16.09 25.57 0.07
C PHE A 50 -16.67 26.97 0.16
N ASP A 51 -16.92 27.43 1.38
CA ASP A 51 -17.11 28.84 1.70
C ASP A 51 -15.73 29.54 1.79
N LEU A 52 -14.69 28.75 2.09
CA LEU A 52 -13.30 29.19 2.16
C LEU A 52 -12.74 29.46 0.76
N ASN A 53 -11.99 30.55 0.62
CA ASN A 53 -11.20 30.81 -0.57
C ASN A 53 -9.81 30.15 -0.48
N ASP A 54 -9.07 30.14 -1.61
CA ASP A 54 -7.76 29.51 -1.69
C ASP A 54 -6.74 30.05 -0.68
N LYS A 55 -6.84 31.34 -0.31
CA LYS A 55 -5.95 31.96 0.69
C LYS A 55 -6.23 31.47 2.11
N GLU A 56 -7.49 31.19 2.42
CA GLU A 56 -7.88 30.65 3.72
C GLU A 56 -7.49 29.18 3.81
N LEU A 57 -7.75 28.40 2.77
CA LEU A 57 -7.34 26.99 2.70
C LEU A 57 -5.83 26.81 2.84
N ILE A 58 -5.04 27.57 2.08
CA ILE A 58 -3.57 27.47 2.18
C ILE A 58 -3.07 27.92 3.57
N LYS A 59 -3.71 28.91 4.20
CA LYS A 59 -3.34 29.33 5.56
C LYS A 59 -3.51 28.18 6.57
N ASN A 60 -4.61 27.44 6.47
CA ASN A 60 -4.85 26.26 7.30
C ASN A 60 -3.79 25.17 7.05
N VAL A 61 -3.51 24.87 5.78
CA VAL A 61 -2.47 23.89 5.38
C VAL A 61 -1.10 24.28 5.92
N GLN A 62 -0.71 25.55 5.77
CA GLN A 62 0.59 26.04 6.23
C GLN A 62 0.72 25.99 7.76
N ALA A 63 -0.38 26.23 8.50
CA ALA A 63 -0.38 26.11 9.96
C ALA A 63 -0.10 24.65 10.37
N LEU A 64 -0.80 23.69 9.75
CA LEU A 64 -0.60 22.26 9.98
C LEU A 64 0.82 21.81 9.61
N GLN A 65 1.33 22.28 8.48
CA GLN A 65 2.69 21.96 8.03
C GLN A 65 3.74 22.46 9.03
N LYS A 66 3.58 23.68 9.57
CA LYS A 66 4.49 24.22 10.58
C LYS A 66 4.44 23.43 11.89
N GLU A 67 3.24 23.08 12.34
CA GLU A 67 3.04 22.30 13.56
C GLU A 67 3.71 20.93 13.49
N GLN A 68 3.66 20.28 12.33
CA GLN A 68 4.24 18.94 12.11
C GLN A 68 5.68 18.95 11.57
N GLY A 69 6.31 20.13 11.43
CA GLY A 69 7.66 20.24 10.86
C GLY A 69 7.75 19.78 9.39
N LEU A 70 6.67 19.92 8.62
CA LEU A 70 6.60 19.64 7.19
C LEU A 70 7.05 20.86 6.36
N ASN A 71 7.40 20.60 5.11
CA ASN A 71 7.72 21.68 4.17
C ASN A 71 6.47 22.54 3.91
N THR A 72 6.59 23.84 4.16
CA THR A 72 5.48 24.78 3.99
C THR A 72 5.21 25.04 2.50
N SER A 73 3.99 24.74 2.03
CA SER A 73 3.55 25.00 0.65
C SER A 73 3.46 26.51 0.39
N LYS A 74 3.97 26.97 -0.77
CA LYS A 74 3.94 28.39 -1.16
C LYS A 74 2.56 28.86 -1.61
N GLN A 75 1.79 27.95 -2.21
CA GLN A 75 0.45 28.16 -2.73
C GLN A 75 -0.35 26.87 -2.57
N LEU A 76 -1.68 26.96 -2.69
CA LEU A 76 -2.54 25.78 -2.66
C LEU A 76 -2.29 24.94 -3.92
N GLU A 77 -1.73 23.75 -3.74
CA GLU A 77 -1.42 22.86 -4.85
C GLU A 77 -2.70 22.17 -5.35
N THR A 78 -2.95 22.22 -6.65
CA THR A 78 -4.15 21.66 -7.28
C THR A 78 -3.78 20.73 -8.42
N LEU A 79 -4.68 19.81 -8.76
CA LEU A 79 -4.64 19.02 -9.99
C LEU A 79 -5.91 19.32 -10.78
N ASP A 80 -5.76 19.77 -12.03
CA ASP A 80 -6.88 20.21 -12.88
C ASP A 80 -7.82 21.21 -12.17
N GLY A 81 -7.25 22.15 -11.38
CA GLY A 81 -8.01 23.15 -10.62
C GLY A 81 -8.69 22.64 -9.35
N THR A 82 -8.52 21.36 -8.99
CA THR A 82 -9.07 20.78 -7.76
C THR A 82 -8.02 20.74 -6.65
N PRO A 83 -8.31 21.22 -5.42
CA PRO A 83 -7.42 21.05 -4.27
C PRO A 83 -7.08 19.59 -3.99
N ASN A 84 -5.78 19.29 -3.88
CA ASN A 84 -5.27 17.94 -3.63
C ASN A 84 -4.44 17.95 -2.33
N PHE A 85 -4.64 16.96 -1.48
CA PHE A 85 -3.94 16.84 -0.20
C PHE A 85 -3.29 15.46 -0.08
N SER A 86 -2.04 15.42 0.35
CA SER A 86 -1.25 14.22 0.54
C SER A 86 -1.14 13.88 2.02
N ILE A 87 -1.48 12.64 2.34
CA ILE A 87 -1.37 12.03 3.66
C ILE A 87 -0.40 10.87 3.52
N GLU A 88 0.78 11.01 4.11
CA GLU A 88 1.82 9.97 4.10
C GLU A 88 1.68 9.08 5.33
N MET A 89 1.49 7.78 5.10
CA MET A 89 1.29 6.79 6.15
C MET A 89 1.95 5.46 5.77
N GLU A 90 2.88 5.02 6.61
CA GLU A 90 3.59 3.76 6.44
C GLU A 90 2.63 2.55 6.33
N THR A 91 3.04 1.53 5.59
CA THR A 91 2.31 0.28 5.43
C THR A 91 2.12 -0.42 6.77
N GLY A 92 0.92 -0.96 7.01
CA GLY A 92 0.59 -1.62 8.27
C GLY A 92 0.13 -0.69 9.40
N THR A 93 0.12 0.64 9.21
CA THR A 93 -0.35 1.60 10.23
C THR A 93 -1.87 1.83 10.23
N GLY A 94 -2.60 1.22 9.28
CA GLY A 94 -4.07 1.29 9.22
C GLY A 94 -4.64 2.41 8.36
N LYS A 95 -4.03 2.71 7.21
CA LYS A 95 -4.51 3.70 6.22
C LYS A 95 -6.02 3.65 5.96
N THR A 96 -6.56 2.44 5.72
CA THR A 96 -8.00 2.23 5.47
C THR A 96 -8.89 2.67 6.61
N TYR A 97 -8.47 2.41 7.85
CA TYR A 97 -9.17 2.87 9.03
C TYR A 97 -9.15 4.40 9.12
N VAL A 98 -8.00 5.02 8.85
CA VAL A 98 -7.84 6.49 8.89
C VAL A 98 -8.74 7.18 7.88
N TYR A 99 -8.72 6.82 6.59
CA TYR A 99 -9.61 7.50 5.64
C TYR A 99 -11.09 7.20 5.90
N THR A 100 -11.42 6.06 6.52
CA THR A 100 -12.79 5.78 6.97
C THR A 100 -13.21 6.73 8.08
N LYS A 101 -12.36 6.90 9.10
CA LYS A 101 -12.56 7.87 10.17
C LYS A 101 -12.62 9.31 9.64
N THR A 102 -11.80 9.65 8.64
CA THR A 102 -11.84 10.95 7.96
C THR A 102 -13.19 11.23 7.31
N MET A 103 -13.84 10.26 6.66
CA MET A 103 -15.18 10.45 6.12
C MET A 103 -16.20 10.82 7.22
N PHE A 104 -16.12 10.16 8.38
CA PHE A 104 -16.96 10.49 9.53
C PHE A 104 -16.68 11.88 10.11
N GLU A 105 -15.41 12.26 10.27
CA GLU A 105 -15.05 13.57 10.81
C GLU A 105 -15.44 14.71 9.87
N LEU A 106 -15.22 14.56 8.57
CA LEU A 106 -15.66 15.53 7.57
C LEU A 106 -17.18 15.65 7.53
N ASN A 107 -17.92 14.54 7.69
CA ASN A 107 -19.37 14.59 7.84
C ASN A 107 -19.81 15.30 9.13
N LYS A 108 -19.15 14.98 10.25
CA LYS A 108 -19.46 15.55 11.57
C LYS A 108 -19.24 17.06 11.59
N LYS A 109 -18.11 17.53 11.10
CA LYS A 109 -17.71 18.94 11.08
C LYS A 109 -18.42 19.74 9.98
N TYR A 110 -18.42 19.23 8.75
CA TYR A 110 -18.81 20.03 7.56
C TYR A 110 -20.08 19.54 6.87
N GLY A 111 -20.60 18.35 7.21
CA GLY A 111 -21.81 17.79 6.61
C GLY A 111 -21.60 17.10 5.26
N TRP A 112 -20.35 17.00 4.79
CA TRP A 112 -20.03 16.26 3.57
C TRP A 112 -20.33 14.77 3.72
N SER A 113 -20.96 14.20 2.70
CA SER A 113 -21.56 12.87 2.75
C SER A 113 -21.31 12.05 1.49
N LYS A 114 -20.73 12.63 0.44
CA LYS A 114 -20.46 11.95 -0.84
C LYS A 114 -18.98 11.70 -1.00
N PHE A 115 -18.59 10.44 -1.01
CA PHE A 115 -17.19 10.03 -1.10
C PHE A 115 -17.00 8.93 -2.16
N ILE A 116 -15.83 8.92 -2.77
CA ILE A 116 -15.42 7.85 -3.67
C ILE A 116 -14.03 7.39 -3.24
N ILE A 117 -13.89 6.09 -2.96
CA ILE A 117 -12.60 5.46 -2.72
C ILE A 117 -12.12 4.86 -4.04
N MET A 118 -11.05 5.41 -4.58
CA MET A 118 -10.39 4.91 -5.78
C MET A 118 -9.18 4.06 -5.40
N VAL A 119 -9.13 2.85 -5.95
CA VAL A 119 -8.07 1.85 -5.68
C VAL A 119 -7.43 1.35 -6.98
N PRO A 120 -6.17 0.86 -6.95
CA PRO A 120 -5.47 0.47 -8.16
C PRO A 120 -5.76 -0.97 -8.62
N SER A 121 -6.26 -1.85 -7.75
CA SER A 121 -6.50 -3.25 -8.08
C SER A 121 -7.79 -3.80 -7.47
N VAL A 122 -8.30 -4.89 -8.05
CA VAL A 122 -9.48 -5.60 -7.54
C VAL A 122 -9.21 -6.16 -6.13
N ALA A 123 -8.01 -6.70 -5.88
CA ALA A 123 -7.66 -7.22 -4.55
C ALA A 123 -7.72 -6.14 -3.47
N ILE A 124 -7.22 -4.93 -3.74
CA ILE A 124 -7.31 -3.80 -2.81
C ILE A 124 -8.79 -3.40 -2.63
N ARG A 125 -9.57 -3.34 -3.70
CA ARG A 125 -11.01 -3.05 -3.65
C ARG A 125 -11.77 -3.97 -2.70
N GLU A 126 -11.55 -5.29 -2.81
CA GLU A 126 -12.15 -6.28 -1.91
C GLU A 126 -11.68 -6.09 -0.46
N GLY A 127 -10.39 -5.81 -0.27
CA GLY A 127 -9.83 -5.49 1.04
C GLY A 127 -10.50 -4.28 1.70
N VAL A 128 -10.70 -3.19 0.93
CA VAL A 128 -11.39 -1.99 1.41
C VAL A 128 -12.85 -2.27 1.74
N HIS A 129 -13.57 -2.97 0.86
CA HIS A 129 -14.96 -3.37 1.11
C HIS A 129 -15.08 -4.18 2.39
N LYS A 130 -14.22 -5.19 2.57
CA LYS A 130 -14.21 -6.01 3.78
C LYS A 130 -13.84 -5.19 5.02
N SER A 131 -12.91 -4.25 4.91
CA SER A 131 -12.55 -3.37 6.03
C SER A 131 -13.73 -2.48 6.46
N LEU A 132 -14.47 -1.89 5.52
CA LEU A 132 -15.65 -1.09 5.82
C LEU A 132 -16.75 -1.93 6.49
N GLU A 133 -16.94 -3.18 6.04
CA GLU A 133 -17.89 -4.12 6.64
C GLU A 133 -17.52 -4.45 8.10
N ILE A 134 -16.28 -4.86 8.35
CA ILE A 134 -15.85 -5.28 9.69
C ILE A 134 -15.83 -4.09 10.67
N THR A 135 -15.47 -2.89 10.20
CA THR A 135 -15.42 -1.68 11.05
C THR A 135 -16.78 -0.99 11.23
N ALA A 136 -17.85 -1.48 10.60
CA ALA A 136 -19.15 -0.81 10.58
C ALA A 136 -19.74 -0.58 11.98
N ASP A 137 -19.74 -1.61 12.83
CA ASP A 137 -20.30 -1.51 14.18
C ASP A 137 -19.42 -0.61 15.07
N HIS A 138 -18.09 -0.75 14.95
CA HIS A 138 -17.15 0.11 15.66
C HIS A 138 -17.36 1.61 15.37
N PHE A 139 -17.51 1.98 14.10
CA PHE A 139 -17.78 3.37 13.75
C PHE A 139 -19.21 3.80 14.05
N GLN A 140 -20.18 2.87 14.05
CA GLN A 140 -21.53 3.16 14.54
C GLN A 140 -21.50 3.55 16.01
N ASP A 141 -20.78 2.82 16.85
CA ASP A 141 -20.64 3.12 18.27
C ASP A 141 -19.96 4.48 18.50
N LEU A 142 -18.96 4.82 17.68
CA LEU A 142 -18.22 6.08 17.79
C LEU A 142 -18.97 7.32 17.27
N TYR A 143 -19.74 7.18 16.19
CA TYR A 143 -20.35 8.33 15.47
C TYR A 143 -21.87 8.31 15.45
N GLY A 144 -22.51 7.27 15.99
CA GLY A 144 -23.96 7.09 15.99
C GLY A 144 -24.58 6.84 14.62
N LYS A 145 -23.77 6.56 13.59
CA LYS A 145 -24.25 6.35 12.21
C LYS A 145 -23.36 5.38 11.44
N LYS A 146 -23.92 4.72 10.43
CA LYS A 146 -23.18 3.82 9.52
C LYS A 146 -22.89 4.52 8.18
N ILE A 147 -21.77 4.16 7.58
CA ILE A 147 -21.51 4.45 6.17
C ILE A 147 -22.30 3.46 5.33
N ARG A 148 -22.99 3.97 4.31
CA ARG A 148 -23.48 3.14 3.21
C ARG A 148 -22.42 3.10 2.14
N PHE A 149 -21.97 1.89 1.81
CA PHE A 149 -20.92 1.69 0.83
C PHE A 149 -21.35 0.67 -0.21
N SER A 150 -20.89 0.87 -1.44
CA SER A 150 -21.09 -0.10 -2.51
C SER A 150 -19.90 -0.12 -3.44
N ILE A 151 -19.66 -1.28 -4.03
CA ILE A 151 -18.66 -1.45 -5.07
C ILE A 151 -19.30 -1.10 -6.41
N TYR A 152 -18.67 -0.21 -7.17
CA TYR A 152 -19.01 -0.02 -8.56
C TYR A 152 -18.39 -1.15 -9.40
N TYR A 153 -19.24 -2.00 -9.97
CA TYR A 153 -18.83 -3.08 -10.87
C TYR A 153 -19.04 -2.68 -12.33
N TYR A 154 -18.07 -3.09 -13.13
CA TYR A 154 -18.11 -2.97 -14.57
C TYR A 154 -18.84 -4.16 -15.19
N GLY A 155 -19.80 -3.91 -16.08
CA GLY A 155 -20.30 -4.91 -17.04
C GLY A 155 -21.54 -5.70 -16.67
N ALA A 156 -21.89 -5.87 -15.39
CA ALA A 156 -23.14 -6.55 -15.03
C ALA A 156 -24.36 -5.67 -15.36
N ILE A 157 -25.20 -6.14 -16.28
CA ILE A 157 -26.41 -5.48 -16.80
C ILE A 157 -27.47 -5.19 -15.70
N GLY A 158 -27.26 -5.67 -14.45
CA GLY A 158 -28.22 -5.52 -13.35
C GLY A 158 -27.70 -4.91 -12.03
N CYS A 159 -26.44 -4.46 -11.93
CA CYS A 159 -25.85 -4.05 -10.64
C CYS A 159 -25.59 -2.53 -10.48
N ASN A 160 -26.20 -1.68 -11.31
CA ASN A 160 -26.18 -0.22 -11.19
C ASN A 160 -27.23 0.47 -10.26
N PRO A 161 -28.09 -0.20 -9.44
CA PRO A 161 -29.02 0.49 -8.55
C PRO A 161 -28.35 1.47 -7.57
N ASN A 162 -27.08 1.23 -7.22
CA ASN A 162 -26.38 1.94 -6.15
C ASN A 162 -25.94 3.37 -6.52
N ILE A 163 -25.89 3.71 -7.81
CA ILE A 163 -25.52 5.08 -8.22
C ILE A 163 -26.66 6.05 -8.01
N LYS A 164 -27.92 5.61 -8.16
CA LYS A 164 -29.07 6.43 -7.78
C LYS A 164 -29.05 6.72 -6.27
N SER A 165 -28.85 5.70 -5.45
CA SER A 165 -28.83 5.88 -4.00
C SER A 165 -27.68 6.78 -3.54
N PHE A 166 -26.55 6.80 -4.27
CA PHE A 166 -25.40 7.65 -3.97
C PHE A 166 -25.78 9.12 -3.81
N ALA A 167 -26.60 9.66 -4.73
CA ALA A 167 -27.00 11.07 -4.72
C ALA A 167 -28.36 11.33 -4.07
N ASN A 168 -29.17 10.31 -3.78
CA ASN A 168 -30.57 10.50 -3.35
C ASN A 168 -30.78 10.66 -1.83
N THR A 169 -29.73 10.53 -1.00
CA THR A 169 -29.87 10.57 0.46
C THR A 169 -28.86 11.51 1.12
N ALA A 170 -29.15 12.00 2.33
CA ALA A 170 -28.20 12.81 3.11
C ALA A 170 -27.18 11.98 3.90
N ASN A 171 -27.28 10.65 3.87
CA ASN A 171 -26.38 9.76 4.61
C ASN A 171 -24.99 9.74 3.96
N ILE A 172 -24.00 9.27 4.73
CA ILE A 172 -22.64 9.06 4.21
C ILE A 172 -22.70 7.91 3.21
N GLU A 173 -22.49 8.23 1.93
CA GLU A 173 -22.48 7.32 0.80
C GLU A 173 -21.06 7.23 0.23
N VAL A 174 -20.57 6.00 0.07
CA VAL A 174 -19.22 5.70 -0.39
C VAL A 174 -19.27 4.77 -1.59
N LEU A 175 -18.72 5.20 -2.72
CA LEU A 175 -18.48 4.31 -3.86
C LEU A 175 -17.04 3.83 -3.85
N ILE A 176 -16.84 2.52 -3.93
CA ILE A 176 -15.51 1.91 -4.07
C ILE A 176 -15.32 1.51 -5.53
N MET A 177 -14.26 1.99 -6.18
CA MET A 177 -14.02 1.73 -7.60
C MET A 177 -12.54 1.61 -7.95
N ASN A 178 -12.26 0.81 -8.96
CA ASN A 178 -10.94 0.72 -9.57
C ASN A 178 -10.78 1.75 -10.71
N TYR A 179 -9.61 2.37 -10.85
CA TYR A 179 -9.39 3.36 -11.92
C TYR A 179 -9.51 2.78 -13.34
N GLN A 180 -9.23 1.48 -13.49
CA GLN A 180 -9.34 0.76 -14.76
C GLN A 180 -10.76 0.80 -15.33
N ALA A 181 -11.79 0.98 -14.47
CA ALA A 181 -13.17 1.13 -14.91
C ALA A 181 -13.42 2.37 -15.80
N PHE A 182 -12.50 3.35 -15.80
CA PHE A 182 -12.68 4.64 -16.50
C PHE A 182 -11.73 4.85 -17.68
N ASN A 183 -10.73 3.98 -17.87
CA ASN A 183 -9.60 4.23 -18.79
C ASN A 183 -9.90 3.92 -20.27
N ALA A 184 -11.17 3.82 -20.68
CA ALA A 184 -11.58 3.39 -22.02
C ALA A 184 -11.90 4.52 -23.01
N LYS A 185 -11.35 5.72 -22.79
CA LYS A 185 -11.66 6.87 -23.65
C LYS A 185 -10.91 6.89 -24.98
N LYS A 186 -9.78 6.20 -25.15
CA LYS A 186 -9.02 6.26 -26.40
C LYS A 186 -8.34 4.94 -26.77
N LYS A 187 -8.64 4.50 -28.01
CA LYS A 187 -7.83 3.70 -28.95
C LYS A 187 -7.90 2.17 -29.06
N ASP A 188 -8.83 1.46 -28.43
CA ASP A 188 -9.10 0.07 -28.83
C ASP A 188 -10.61 -0.14 -29.00
N LYS A 189 -11.09 0.08 -30.24
CA LYS A 189 -12.48 -0.23 -30.60
C LYS A 189 -12.79 -1.73 -30.52
N GLU A 190 -11.76 -2.59 -30.59
CA GLU A 190 -11.90 -4.06 -30.68
C GLU A 190 -11.47 -4.86 -29.44
N ILE A 191 -10.60 -4.35 -28.56
CA ILE A 191 -9.92 -5.20 -27.55
C ILE A 191 -10.42 -5.00 -26.11
N ARG A 192 -11.06 -3.87 -25.79
CA ARG A 192 -11.53 -3.57 -24.43
C ARG A 192 -13.03 -3.31 -24.44
N GLY A 193 -13.79 -4.35 -24.10
CA GLY A 193 -15.23 -4.50 -24.35
C GLY A 193 -16.15 -3.35 -23.93
N GLU A 194 -17.40 -3.42 -24.40
CA GLU A 194 -18.46 -2.40 -24.30
C GLU A 194 -18.73 -1.82 -22.90
N SER A 195 -18.36 -2.56 -21.87
CA SER A 195 -18.77 -2.30 -20.50
C SER A 195 -18.09 -1.08 -19.85
N ALA A 196 -17.02 -0.53 -20.44
CA ALA A 196 -16.29 0.65 -19.93
C ALA A 196 -16.97 1.96 -20.29
N ARG A 197 -17.76 1.88 -21.36
CA ARG A 197 -18.54 3.00 -21.85
C ARG A 197 -19.82 3.20 -21.04
N LYS A 198 -20.24 2.22 -20.23
CA LYS A 198 -21.49 2.28 -19.45
C LYS A 198 -21.56 3.47 -18.49
N ILE A 199 -20.43 3.94 -17.94
CA ILE A 199 -20.40 5.15 -17.10
C ILE A 199 -20.69 6.43 -17.89
N TYR A 200 -20.38 6.44 -19.18
CA TYR A 200 -20.58 7.56 -20.11
C TYR A 200 -21.80 7.37 -21.02
N GLN A 201 -22.53 6.27 -20.89
CA GLN A 201 -23.72 5.96 -21.67
C GLN A 201 -24.96 6.23 -20.83
N LYS A 202 -26.04 6.62 -21.50
CA LYS A 202 -27.37 6.69 -20.89
C LYS A 202 -27.82 5.27 -20.56
N LEU A 203 -28.32 5.06 -19.35
CA LEU A 203 -28.83 3.77 -18.92
C LEU A 203 -30.31 3.91 -18.55
N ASP A 204 -31.16 3.02 -19.05
CA ASP A 204 -32.60 3.07 -18.77
C ASP A 204 -32.89 2.85 -17.28
N ALA A 205 -32.11 1.98 -16.63
CA ALA A 205 -32.13 1.80 -15.18
C ALA A 205 -31.86 3.12 -14.41
N LEU A 206 -31.21 4.10 -15.05
CA LEU A 206 -30.91 5.43 -14.54
C LEU A 206 -31.82 6.53 -15.10
N GLN A 207 -33.05 6.19 -15.55
CA GLN A 207 -33.95 7.15 -16.21
C GLN A 207 -33.26 7.86 -17.39
N SER A 208 -32.46 7.09 -18.13
CA SER A 208 -31.68 7.56 -19.28
C SER A 208 -30.67 8.67 -18.95
N GLU A 209 -30.24 8.79 -17.69
CA GLU A 209 -29.08 9.58 -17.30
C GLU A 209 -27.78 8.77 -17.43
N ARG A 210 -26.64 9.48 -17.55
CA ARG A 210 -25.32 8.85 -17.51
C ARG A 210 -24.85 8.77 -16.05
N PRO A 211 -24.30 7.62 -15.60
CA PRO A 211 -23.77 7.50 -14.24
C PRO A 211 -22.77 8.60 -13.85
N ILE A 212 -21.88 9.00 -14.78
CA ILE A 212 -20.90 10.06 -14.53
C ILE A 212 -21.55 11.40 -14.18
N ASP A 213 -22.70 11.73 -14.78
CA ASP A 213 -23.39 12.99 -14.53
C ASP A 213 -24.02 13.01 -13.14
N ILE A 214 -24.57 11.88 -12.68
CA ILE A 214 -25.11 11.74 -11.31
C ILE A 214 -23.99 11.92 -10.30
N ILE A 215 -22.88 11.21 -10.50
CA ILE A 215 -21.73 11.27 -9.60
C ILE A 215 -21.13 12.69 -9.58
N SER A 216 -20.95 13.29 -10.75
CA SER A 216 -20.37 14.63 -10.90
C SER A 216 -21.20 15.72 -10.22
N ARG A 217 -22.54 15.66 -10.33
CA ARG A 217 -23.42 16.60 -9.63
C ARG A 217 -23.35 16.46 -8.10
N ALA A 218 -23.14 15.25 -7.58
CA ALA A 218 -23.00 15.00 -6.15
C ALA A 218 -21.74 15.63 -5.51
N ARG A 219 -20.78 16.11 -6.32
CA ARG A 219 -19.49 16.69 -5.89
C ARG A 219 -18.75 15.84 -4.84
N PRO A 220 -18.36 14.61 -5.19
CA PRO A 220 -17.72 13.70 -4.24
C PRO A 220 -16.37 14.25 -3.76
N ILE A 221 -15.97 13.85 -2.56
CA ILE A 221 -14.57 13.90 -2.14
C ILE A 221 -13.91 12.60 -2.60
N LEU A 222 -12.80 12.70 -3.34
CA LEU A 222 -12.07 11.52 -3.82
C LEU A 222 -11.02 11.12 -2.79
N ILE A 223 -11.04 9.87 -2.37
CA ILE A 223 -10.02 9.24 -1.54
C ILE A 223 -9.23 8.31 -2.46
N ILE A 224 -7.96 8.61 -2.69
CA ILE A 224 -7.08 7.84 -3.57
C ILE A 224 -6.15 6.99 -2.71
N ASP A 225 -6.31 5.67 -2.80
CA ASP A 225 -5.45 4.70 -2.13
C ASP A 225 -4.31 4.27 -3.06
N GLU A 226 -3.07 4.41 -2.63
CA GLU A 226 -1.87 4.15 -3.44
C GLU A 226 -1.82 4.93 -4.78
N PRO A 227 -1.89 6.28 -4.75
CA PRO A 227 -1.89 7.17 -5.92
C PRO A 227 -0.74 6.91 -6.91
N GLN A 228 0.44 6.49 -6.44
CA GLN A 228 1.61 6.20 -7.28
C GLN A 228 1.35 5.09 -8.33
N ARG A 229 0.33 4.26 -8.14
CA ARG A 229 -0.09 3.19 -9.07
C ARG A 229 -1.00 3.69 -10.20
N PHE A 230 -1.53 4.91 -10.14
CA PHE A 230 -2.53 5.41 -11.10
C PHE A 230 -1.94 5.97 -12.40
N GLY A 231 -0.67 6.38 -12.40
CA GLY A 231 0.03 6.84 -13.60
C GLY A 231 -0.69 7.99 -14.32
N LYS A 232 -1.06 7.78 -15.60
CA LYS A 232 -1.76 8.78 -16.45
C LYS A 232 -3.28 8.85 -16.19
N SER A 233 -3.84 7.87 -15.48
CA SER A 233 -5.28 7.78 -15.22
C SER A 233 -5.80 8.81 -14.22
N GLU A 234 -4.92 9.53 -13.53
CA GLU A 234 -5.30 10.65 -12.65
C GLU A 234 -6.02 11.78 -13.41
N SER A 235 -5.76 11.93 -14.71
CA SER A 235 -6.45 12.91 -15.57
C SER A 235 -7.96 12.68 -15.67
N LEU A 236 -8.45 11.50 -15.25
CA LEU A 236 -9.87 11.16 -15.21
C LEU A 236 -10.56 11.70 -13.95
N PHE A 237 -9.80 12.12 -12.92
CA PHE A 237 -10.38 12.57 -11.65
C PHE A 237 -11.26 13.81 -11.82
N LYS A 238 -10.91 14.72 -12.75
CA LYS A 238 -11.71 15.91 -13.05
C LYS A 238 -13.13 15.61 -13.54
N GLU A 239 -13.35 14.43 -14.11
CA GLU A 239 -14.67 14.06 -14.66
C GLU A 239 -15.72 13.85 -13.56
N PHE A 240 -15.27 13.53 -12.35
CA PHE A 240 -16.13 13.40 -11.18
C PHE A 240 -16.48 14.75 -10.55
N ASN A 241 -15.97 15.88 -11.07
CA ASN A 241 -16.13 17.21 -10.50
C ASN A 241 -15.95 17.22 -8.96
N PRO A 242 -14.81 16.70 -8.48
CA PRO A 242 -14.64 16.45 -7.07
C PRO A 242 -14.51 17.75 -6.27
N LEU A 243 -14.97 17.73 -5.02
CA LEU A 243 -14.78 18.86 -4.11
C LEU A 243 -13.30 19.03 -3.75
N CYS A 244 -12.64 17.93 -3.42
CA CYS A 244 -11.19 17.83 -3.23
C CYS A 244 -10.72 16.38 -3.39
N VAL A 245 -9.41 16.19 -3.43
CA VAL A 245 -8.76 14.87 -3.51
C VAL A 245 -7.87 14.66 -2.30
N LEU A 246 -8.05 13.53 -1.62
CA LEU A 246 -7.26 13.08 -0.47
C LEU A 246 -6.44 11.84 -0.89
N ARG A 247 -5.12 11.96 -0.87
CA ARG A 247 -4.19 10.94 -1.36
C ARG A 247 -3.52 10.24 -0.17
N TYR A 248 -3.79 8.96 0.02
CA TYR A 248 -3.20 8.15 1.07
C TYR A 248 -2.16 7.19 0.49
N SER A 249 -0.91 7.27 0.95
CA SER A 249 0.17 6.39 0.50
C SER A 249 1.29 6.32 1.52
N ALA A 250 2.06 5.22 1.51
CA ALA A 250 3.37 5.20 2.15
C ALA A 250 4.47 5.76 1.23
N THR A 251 4.24 5.81 -0.08
CA THR A 251 5.28 6.07 -1.08
C THR A 251 4.80 7.07 -2.12
N HIS A 252 4.50 8.30 -1.68
CA HIS A 252 4.16 9.38 -2.61
C HIS A 252 5.32 9.66 -3.55
N LYS A 253 5.05 9.80 -4.85
CA LYS A 253 6.07 10.28 -5.80
C LYS A 253 6.34 11.76 -5.50
N LYS A 254 7.62 12.17 -5.51
CA LYS A 254 8.03 13.54 -5.16
C LYS A 254 7.32 14.62 -5.99
N ASP A 255 7.10 14.35 -7.28
CA ASP A 255 6.41 15.22 -8.24
C ASP A 255 4.87 15.21 -8.11
N LYS A 256 4.32 14.34 -7.27
CA LYS A 256 2.87 14.13 -7.08
C LYS A 256 2.44 14.23 -5.63
N LYS A 257 3.25 14.89 -4.81
CA LYS A 257 2.95 15.19 -3.42
C LYS A 257 2.34 16.58 -3.38
N TYR A 258 1.06 16.67 -3.03
CA TYR A 258 0.26 17.90 -3.06
C TYR A 258 -0.14 18.25 -1.64
N ASN A 259 0.05 19.50 -1.20
CA ASN A 259 -0.32 20.02 0.12
C ASN A 259 -0.18 18.93 1.19
N GLU A 260 1.06 18.50 1.45
CA GLU A 260 1.30 17.46 2.46
C GLU A 260 0.82 17.98 3.82
N VAL A 261 -0.17 17.30 4.39
CA VAL A 261 -0.83 17.72 5.64
C VAL A 261 -0.54 16.77 6.79
N TYR A 262 -0.01 15.59 6.51
CA TYR A 262 0.39 14.62 7.53
C TYR A 262 1.47 13.68 7.01
N ARG A 263 2.45 13.36 7.87
CA ARG A 263 3.50 12.38 7.59
C ARG A 263 3.75 11.44 8.77
N LEU A 264 3.66 10.15 8.48
CA LEU A 264 4.17 9.06 9.32
C LEU A 264 4.99 8.13 8.44
N ASP A 265 6.29 8.37 8.38
CA ASP A 265 7.22 7.61 7.54
C ASP A 265 7.69 6.30 8.19
N ALA A 266 8.51 5.52 7.47
CA ALA A 266 9.05 4.26 7.95
C ALA A 266 9.87 4.39 9.25
N ILE A 267 10.63 5.50 9.37
CA ILE A 267 11.52 5.75 10.50
C ILE A 267 10.67 6.11 11.71
N ASP A 268 9.70 7.00 11.54
CA ASP A 268 8.75 7.41 12.59
C ASP A 268 7.93 6.20 13.06
N ALA A 269 7.38 5.41 12.14
CA ALA A 269 6.61 4.21 12.46
C ALA A 269 7.45 3.17 13.21
N TYR A 270 8.73 3.02 12.85
CA TYR A 270 9.66 2.15 13.56
C TYR A 270 10.01 2.68 14.96
N ASN A 271 10.33 3.97 15.08
CA ASN A 271 10.66 4.62 16.35
C ASN A 271 9.48 4.58 17.34
N GLN A 272 8.26 4.73 16.83
CA GLN A 272 7.01 4.61 17.60
C GLN A 272 6.59 3.15 17.85
N LYS A 273 7.38 2.16 17.41
CA LYS A 273 7.11 0.71 17.55
C LYS A 273 5.76 0.28 16.95
N LEU A 274 5.32 0.95 15.91
CA LEU A 274 4.06 0.66 15.20
C LEU A 274 4.23 -0.49 14.21
N VAL A 275 5.44 -0.73 13.72
CA VAL A 275 5.78 -1.76 12.74
C VAL A 275 6.91 -2.66 13.23
N LYS A 276 6.97 -3.89 12.72
CA LYS A 276 8.04 -4.84 13.03
C LYS A 276 9.31 -4.52 12.27
N LYS A 277 10.47 -4.84 12.86
CA LYS A 277 11.77 -4.75 12.20
C LYS A 277 11.84 -5.77 11.04
N ILE A 278 12.38 -5.33 9.91
CA ILE A 278 12.71 -6.22 8.79
C ILE A 278 14.15 -6.72 8.98
N LYS A 279 14.36 -8.03 8.93
CA LYS A 279 15.69 -8.64 8.82
C LYS A 279 15.77 -9.30 7.45
N VAL A 280 16.68 -8.82 6.60
CA VAL A 280 16.92 -9.40 5.28
C VAL A 280 18.05 -10.42 5.41
N LYS A 281 17.81 -11.65 4.93
CA LYS A 281 18.83 -12.68 4.78
C LYS A 281 18.99 -12.95 3.27
N GLY A 282 20.12 -12.53 2.72
CA GLY A 282 20.45 -12.74 1.31
C GLY A 282 21.19 -14.05 1.10
N ILE A 283 21.04 -14.64 -0.08
CA ILE A 283 21.91 -15.72 -0.57
C ILE A 283 22.68 -15.15 -1.76
N GLU A 284 24.00 -15.17 -1.68
CA GLU A 284 24.87 -14.63 -2.72
C GLU A 284 25.70 -15.75 -3.34
N VAL A 285 25.70 -15.85 -4.68
CA VAL A 285 26.55 -16.79 -5.41
C VAL A 285 27.81 -16.04 -5.82
N LEU A 286 28.92 -16.35 -5.15
CA LEU A 286 30.24 -15.89 -5.56
C LEU A 286 30.66 -16.66 -6.81
N GLY A 287 31.08 -15.93 -7.84
CA GLY A 287 31.28 -16.43 -9.21
C GLY A 287 32.11 -17.71 -9.35
N ASN A 288 32.02 -18.31 -10.54
CA ASN A 288 32.64 -19.59 -10.86
C ASN A 288 34.18 -19.44 -10.81
N SER A 289 34.80 -19.84 -9.69
CA SER A 289 36.23 -19.62 -9.42
C SER A 289 37.16 -20.51 -10.27
N GLY A 290 36.66 -21.13 -11.34
CA GLY A 290 37.35 -22.17 -12.11
C GLY A 290 37.55 -23.49 -11.35
N THR A 291 37.18 -23.52 -10.06
CA THR A 291 37.19 -24.70 -9.19
C THR A 291 35.78 -25.27 -9.09
N ASN A 292 35.57 -26.53 -9.48
CA ASN A 292 34.28 -27.25 -9.40
C ASN A 292 33.83 -27.55 -7.94
N SER A 293 34.24 -26.76 -6.95
CA SER A 293 34.06 -27.04 -5.53
C SER A 293 32.87 -26.28 -4.98
N TYR A 294 31.77 -27.00 -4.71
CA TYR A 294 30.59 -26.40 -4.09
C TYR A 294 30.82 -26.14 -2.60
N LEU A 295 30.54 -24.93 -2.12
CA LEU A 295 30.48 -24.57 -0.70
C LEU A 295 29.28 -23.67 -0.44
N PHE A 296 28.61 -23.82 0.70
CA PHE A 296 27.64 -22.86 1.21
C PHE A 296 27.77 -22.73 2.73
N LEU A 297 28.01 -21.51 3.21
CA LEU A 297 28.13 -21.24 4.64
C LEU A 297 26.76 -20.85 5.22
N ASP A 298 26.17 -21.76 6.00
CA ASP A 298 24.83 -21.62 6.57
C ASP A 298 24.82 -20.70 7.80
N ALA A 299 25.78 -20.91 8.70
CA ALA A 299 25.90 -20.17 9.95
C ALA A 299 27.31 -20.25 10.55
N VAL A 300 27.69 -19.20 11.29
CA VAL A 300 28.77 -19.25 12.27
C VAL A 300 28.15 -19.36 13.65
N ASN A 301 28.48 -20.43 14.36
CA ASN A 301 27.98 -20.77 15.67
C ASN A 301 28.96 -20.27 16.73
N ILE A 302 28.58 -19.19 17.40
CA ILE A 302 29.35 -18.56 18.47
C ILE A 302 28.89 -19.11 19.82
N HIS A 303 29.83 -19.48 20.68
CA HIS A 303 29.55 -19.97 22.02
C HIS A 303 30.39 -19.19 23.06
N PRO A 304 29.84 -18.81 24.23
CA PRO A 304 30.56 -17.97 25.20
C PRO A 304 31.84 -18.59 25.78
N LYS A 305 31.95 -19.92 25.75
CA LYS A 305 33.02 -20.70 26.39
C LYS A 305 33.81 -21.61 25.43
N ARG A 306 33.55 -21.56 24.13
CA ARG A 306 34.17 -22.45 23.14
C ARG A 306 34.55 -21.66 21.89
N TYR A 307 35.59 -22.12 21.20
CA TYR A 307 35.98 -21.57 19.91
C TYR A 307 34.80 -21.62 18.92
N PRO A 308 34.69 -20.61 18.05
CA PRO A 308 33.62 -20.54 17.07
C PRO A 308 33.68 -21.75 16.13
N THR A 309 32.52 -22.18 15.67
CA THR A 309 32.38 -23.29 14.71
C THR A 309 31.47 -22.86 13.59
N ALA A 310 31.57 -23.47 12.41
CA ALA A 310 30.74 -23.08 11.27
C ALA A 310 29.91 -24.27 10.77
N SER A 311 28.70 -23.99 10.29
CA SER A 311 27.85 -24.95 9.62
C SER A 311 28.03 -24.74 8.12
N LEU A 312 28.81 -25.61 7.50
CA LEU A 312 29.23 -25.53 6.11
C LEU A 312 28.61 -26.70 5.32
N GLU A 313 27.88 -26.37 4.26
CA GLU A 313 27.37 -27.35 3.32
C GLU A 313 28.36 -27.50 2.16
N PHE A 314 28.75 -28.75 1.90
CA PHE A 314 29.65 -29.10 0.81
C PHE A 314 29.36 -30.52 0.32
N GLU A 315 29.96 -30.90 -0.79
CA GLU A 315 29.77 -32.19 -1.41
C GLU A 315 30.58 -33.28 -0.72
N ILE A 316 29.96 -34.43 -0.47
CA ILE A 316 30.59 -35.59 0.13
C ILE A 316 30.36 -36.79 -0.80
N LYS A 317 31.42 -37.56 -1.07
CA LYS A 317 31.35 -38.81 -1.82
C LYS A 317 30.64 -39.87 -0.99
N GLN A 318 29.59 -40.47 -1.54
CA GLN A 318 28.85 -41.58 -0.94
C GLN A 318 29.07 -42.88 -1.75
N LYS A 319 28.54 -44.01 -1.25
CA LYS A 319 28.57 -45.29 -1.98
C LYS A 319 27.90 -45.19 -3.36
N THR A 320 26.87 -44.34 -3.47
CA THR A 320 26.13 -44.06 -4.71
C THR A 320 26.15 -42.56 -5.00
N GLY A 321 27.21 -42.09 -5.67
CA GLY A 321 27.33 -40.71 -6.15
C GLY A 321 27.80 -39.69 -5.11
N ILE A 322 27.54 -38.42 -5.39
CA ILE A 322 27.95 -37.27 -4.58
C ILE A 322 26.69 -36.59 -4.01
N LYS A 323 26.73 -36.20 -2.73
CA LYS A 323 25.62 -35.51 -2.07
C LYS A 323 26.11 -34.27 -1.33
N LYS A 324 25.35 -33.19 -1.43
CA LYS A 324 25.54 -31.97 -0.62
C LYS A 324 25.06 -32.23 0.82
N VAL A 325 25.94 -32.04 1.80
CA VAL A 325 25.67 -32.33 3.22
C VAL A 325 26.16 -31.17 4.07
N LEU A 326 25.29 -30.70 4.96
CA LEU A 326 25.64 -29.71 5.98
C LEU A 326 26.44 -30.39 7.09
N ARG A 327 27.66 -29.92 7.35
CA ARG A 327 28.49 -30.37 8.47
C ARG A 327 28.93 -29.21 9.33
N LYS A 328 29.13 -29.51 10.61
CA LYS A 328 29.80 -28.60 11.53
C LYS A 328 31.31 -28.75 11.38
N ILE A 329 31.99 -27.64 11.15
CA ILE A 329 33.45 -27.57 10.99
C ILE A 329 34.08 -26.67 12.07
N THR A 330 35.34 -26.98 12.39
CA THR A 330 36.23 -26.27 13.31
C THR A 330 37.49 -25.78 12.58
N GLU A 331 38.24 -24.87 13.20
CA GLU A 331 39.58 -24.53 12.72
C GLU A 331 40.45 -25.78 12.59
N THR A 332 41.34 -25.79 11.60
CA THR A 332 42.19 -26.93 11.19
C THR A 332 41.49 -28.08 10.48
N ASP A 333 40.15 -28.10 10.38
CA ASP A 333 39.45 -29.13 9.61
C ASP A 333 39.82 -29.10 8.13
N ASN A 334 40.05 -30.28 7.55
CA ASN A 334 40.36 -30.44 6.13
C ASN A 334 39.14 -30.98 5.37
N LEU A 335 38.60 -30.20 4.43
CA LEU A 335 37.42 -30.59 3.66
C LEU A 335 37.69 -31.78 2.73
N LEU A 336 38.93 -32.02 2.31
CA LEU A 336 39.29 -33.23 1.55
C LEU A 336 38.97 -34.50 2.35
N ASN A 337 39.33 -34.52 3.62
CA ASN A 337 39.08 -35.65 4.51
C ASN A 337 37.58 -35.78 4.81
N LEU A 338 36.92 -34.64 5.13
CA LEU A 338 35.50 -34.62 5.47
C LEU A 338 34.57 -34.95 4.30
N SER A 339 35.04 -34.79 3.06
CA SER A 339 34.31 -35.09 1.82
C SER A 339 34.50 -36.52 1.32
N ASN A 340 35.25 -37.37 2.04
CA ASN A 340 35.70 -38.70 1.60
C ASN A 340 36.58 -38.63 0.33
N GLU A 341 37.62 -37.79 0.38
CA GLU A 341 38.68 -37.67 -0.63
C GLU A 341 38.22 -37.11 -1.99
N LEU A 342 37.27 -36.18 -2.00
CA LEU A 342 36.91 -35.46 -3.23
C LEU A 342 38.00 -34.43 -3.57
N LYS A 343 38.74 -34.68 -4.66
CA LYS A 343 39.90 -33.88 -5.11
C LYS A 343 39.62 -32.38 -5.24
N GLN A 344 38.38 -31.98 -5.53
CA GLN A 344 37.99 -30.57 -5.62
C GLN A 344 38.18 -29.80 -4.30
N TYR A 345 38.24 -30.49 -3.15
CA TYR A 345 38.50 -29.88 -1.85
C TYR A 345 39.99 -29.90 -1.45
N GLN A 346 40.91 -30.20 -2.37
CA GLN A 346 42.33 -30.09 -2.11
C GLN A 346 42.72 -28.64 -1.79
N GLY A 347 43.40 -28.44 -0.65
CA GLY A 347 43.80 -27.11 -0.17
C GLY A 347 42.73 -26.34 0.62
N PHE A 348 41.52 -26.91 0.80
CA PHE A 348 40.49 -26.35 1.66
C PHE A 348 40.66 -26.81 3.11
N ILE A 349 41.66 -26.27 3.79
CA ILE A 349 41.85 -26.42 5.24
C ILE A 349 41.33 -25.15 5.92
N VAL A 350 40.48 -25.29 6.92
CA VAL A 350 39.90 -24.17 7.65
C VAL A 350 41.01 -23.44 8.40
N LYS A 351 41.28 -22.20 8.00
CA LYS A 351 42.30 -21.34 8.61
C LYS A 351 41.73 -20.58 9.81
N GLU A 352 40.56 -19.97 9.65
CA GLU A 352 39.92 -19.14 10.69
C GLU A 352 38.40 -19.16 10.53
N ILE A 353 37.69 -19.23 11.65
CA ILE A 353 36.24 -19.02 11.72
C ILE A 353 35.97 -17.72 12.48
N ASN A 354 35.63 -16.66 11.76
CA ASN A 354 35.46 -15.33 12.33
C ASN A 354 33.99 -15.05 12.66
N GLY A 355 33.65 -15.07 13.95
CA GLY A 355 32.29 -14.77 14.44
C GLY A 355 31.89 -13.29 14.37
N LEU A 356 32.85 -12.37 14.29
CA LEU A 356 32.55 -10.92 14.18
C LEU A 356 32.10 -10.58 12.75
N HIS A 357 32.82 -11.11 11.76
CA HIS A 357 32.55 -10.88 10.35
C HIS A 357 31.62 -11.94 9.73
N ASN A 358 31.28 -13.00 10.48
CA ASN A 358 30.51 -14.14 10.01
C ASN A 358 31.12 -14.79 8.75
N THR A 359 32.44 -15.02 8.78
CA THR A 359 33.20 -15.59 7.66
C THR A 359 33.99 -16.83 8.07
N VAL A 360 34.26 -17.69 7.09
CA VAL A 360 35.21 -18.79 7.17
C VAL A 360 36.27 -18.58 6.11
N SER A 361 37.54 -18.58 6.51
CA SER A 361 38.68 -18.50 5.58
C SER A 361 39.42 -19.83 5.50
N PHE A 362 39.90 -20.15 4.31
CA PHE A 362 40.65 -21.36 4.02
C PHE A 362 42.11 -21.05 3.70
N THR A 363 43.00 -22.03 3.90
CA THR A 363 44.45 -21.87 3.64
C THR A 363 44.80 -21.57 2.19
N ASN A 364 43.93 -21.91 1.24
CA ASN A 364 44.07 -21.59 -0.18
C ASN A 364 43.70 -20.13 -0.53
N GLY A 365 43.37 -19.30 0.45
CA GLY A 365 43.03 -17.89 0.28
C GLY A 365 41.53 -17.63 0.01
N ILE A 366 40.72 -18.67 -0.15
CA ILE A 366 39.27 -18.52 -0.32
C ILE A 366 38.64 -18.15 1.02
N THR A 367 37.73 -17.17 1.00
CA THR A 367 36.92 -16.77 2.16
C THR A 367 35.45 -16.75 1.77
N ILE A 368 34.59 -17.34 2.60
CA ILE A 368 33.14 -17.41 2.39
C ILE A 368 32.41 -16.83 3.60
N GLY A 369 31.42 -15.98 3.34
CA GLY A 369 30.54 -15.36 4.34
C GLY A 369 29.23 -16.13 4.53
N VAL A 370 28.58 -15.95 5.68
CA VAL A 370 27.28 -16.56 5.97
C VAL A 370 26.25 -16.15 4.90
N GLY A 371 25.54 -17.14 4.35
CA GLY A 371 24.59 -16.97 3.25
C GLY A 371 25.25 -16.97 1.87
N GLN A 372 26.57 -17.00 1.77
CA GLN A 372 27.25 -17.08 0.48
C GLN A 372 27.44 -18.53 0.03
N SER A 373 27.42 -18.75 -1.27
CA SER A 373 27.77 -20.00 -1.93
C SER A 373 28.86 -19.80 -2.98
N ILE A 374 29.76 -20.78 -3.11
CA ILE A 374 30.81 -20.86 -4.13
C ILE A 374 30.53 -22.08 -5.01
N GLY A 375 30.83 -21.95 -6.31
CA GLY A 375 30.66 -23.02 -7.31
C GLY A 375 29.31 -22.96 -8.03
N GLU A 376 29.02 -23.98 -8.85
CA GLU A 376 27.78 -24.03 -9.61
C GLU A 376 26.59 -24.39 -8.70
N VAL A 377 25.65 -23.45 -8.55
CA VAL A 377 24.46 -23.61 -7.71
C VAL A 377 23.23 -23.57 -8.61
N ASP A 378 22.54 -24.72 -8.72
CA ASP A 378 21.26 -24.81 -9.41
C ASP A 378 20.18 -23.99 -8.69
N GLU A 379 19.23 -23.44 -9.45
CA GLU A 379 18.11 -22.66 -8.93
C GLU A 379 17.26 -23.48 -7.94
N GLN A 380 17.07 -24.78 -8.20
CA GLN A 380 16.37 -25.66 -7.25
C GLN A 380 17.07 -25.74 -5.90
N HIS A 381 18.40 -25.67 -5.90
CA HIS A 381 19.21 -25.72 -4.69
C HIS A 381 19.10 -24.41 -3.90
N ILE A 382 19.17 -23.26 -4.58
CA ILE A 382 18.93 -21.95 -3.96
C ILE A 382 17.55 -21.92 -3.31
N ARG A 383 16.50 -22.39 -4.00
CA ARG A 383 15.14 -22.46 -3.44
C ARG A 383 15.06 -23.36 -2.21
N ARG A 384 15.78 -24.48 -2.18
CA ARG A 384 15.85 -25.35 -0.99
C ARG A 384 16.52 -24.67 0.19
N ILE A 385 17.61 -23.94 -0.03
CA ILE A 385 18.27 -23.14 1.01
C ILE A 385 17.28 -22.08 1.53
N GLN A 386 16.58 -21.36 0.65
CA GLN A 386 15.57 -20.36 1.05
C GLN A 386 14.44 -20.97 1.91
N ILE A 387 13.92 -22.14 1.53
CA ILE A 387 12.89 -22.84 2.31
C ILE A 387 13.45 -23.27 3.67
N ARG A 388 14.64 -23.89 3.70
CA ARG A 388 15.28 -24.34 4.95
C ARG A 388 15.51 -23.19 5.92
N GLU A 389 15.94 -22.03 5.41
CA GLU A 389 16.17 -20.83 6.21
C GLU A 389 14.88 -20.16 6.71
N THR A 390 13.75 -20.47 6.08
CA THR A 390 12.44 -19.91 6.46
C THR A 390 11.72 -20.75 7.52
N ILE A 391 11.94 -22.07 7.53
CA ILE A 391 11.39 -23.04 8.50
C ILE A 391 12.24 -23.01 9.77
#